data_AF-A0A2D5XM53-F1
#
_entry.id   AF-A0A2D5XM53-F1
#
_cell.length_a   1.000
_cell.length_b   1.000
_cell.length_c   1.000
_cell.angle_alpha   90.00
_cell.angle_beta   90.00
_cell.angle_gamma   90.00
#
_symmetry.space_group_name_H-M   'P 1'
#
loop_
_entity.id
_entity.type
_entity.pdbx_description
1 polymer ?
#
loop_
_entity_poly.entity_id
_entity_poly.type
_entity_poly.pdbx_seq_one_letter_code
_entity_poly.pdbx_strand_id
1 'polypeptide(L)'
;MLIFLLILLAPGTAPVSTAPASPTPSIRPALQQEDGRLAELKRRIAWELENLALECQKAKAFAERNATYELLLTFAPEHATARKTLGHKKDRKTGEWSPPSRPRRAKAAEEEIAAPLAKKRADLLTAHIDAVLLLLDSQELAPIALRRQEEALLALAPDHVVLHGRLGEVLHGEGPDKVWMLAESVRALAAFKTNTKLRDRFEAAVPDLTEGSQTDLEKDGALGVPFTHVLKTDRVRCVSALSEKETKKIGKLAHATYTYMDSLLVCDQELSPGTLYLFEGKKATSEFIQLYPDLEPARRKMMKDLLCSYLSHNAANSSSKEKSERLDGALRMTIARHLAWTTGTYGKHGWIAEGVGIYVTHQMCGTRLIFTKDASEGSAASQGADPLDRMKRPKADWLALARTTMEGKKSPNLGFTLGRDVNKLTREDVLVSSALASYLLEGCEPGVAMRIFKRIGHRKLGSAQVLEEELGLNPPALKRRLIRWLKEIGK
;
A
#
# COMPACT_ATOMS: atom_id res chain seq x y z
N MET A 1 -1.52 8.70 40.06
CA MET A 1 -1.87 7.30 39.69
C MET A 1 -0.72 6.75 38.86
N LEU A 2 0.29 6.20 39.56
CA LEU A 2 1.53 5.68 38.97
C LEU A 2 1.39 4.17 38.72
N ILE A 3 1.73 3.70 37.52
CA ILE A 3 1.99 2.29 37.26
C ILE A 3 3.39 2.19 36.64
N PHE A 4 4.33 1.73 37.46
CA PHE A 4 5.62 1.18 37.09
C PHE A 4 5.41 -0.20 36.44
N LEU A 5 6.06 -0.48 35.32
CA LEU A 5 6.12 -1.84 34.75
C LEU A 5 7.57 -2.32 34.77
N LEU A 6 7.85 -3.20 35.74
CA LEU A 6 9.08 -3.98 35.85
C LEU A 6 9.08 -5.12 34.83
N ILE A 7 10.22 -5.32 34.16
CA ILE A 7 10.51 -6.49 33.32
C ILE A 7 11.03 -7.60 34.23
N LEU A 8 10.29 -8.72 34.31
CA LEU A 8 10.74 -9.96 34.96
C LEU A 8 11.16 -10.98 33.90
N LEU A 9 12.37 -11.52 34.11
CA LEU A 9 12.94 -12.71 33.48
C LEU A 9 12.12 -13.95 33.89
N ALA A 10 11.78 -14.81 32.94
CA ALA A 10 11.21 -16.13 33.21
C ALA A 10 12.24 -17.23 32.90
N PRO A 11 12.55 -18.13 33.84
CA PRO A 11 13.16 -19.42 33.55
C PRO A 11 12.11 -20.54 33.54
N GLY A 12 12.37 -21.62 32.79
CA GLY A 12 11.76 -22.93 33.02
C GLY A 12 10.82 -23.43 31.91
N THR A 13 11.38 -24.13 30.94
CA THR A 13 10.64 -25.01 30.02
C THR A 13 10.14 -26.25 30.78
N ALA A 14 8.83 -26.40 30.89
CA ALA A 14 8.19 -27.65 31.29
C ALA A 14 7.97 -28.58 30.07
N PRO A 15 8.00 -29.91 30.25
CA PRO A 15 7.81 -30.87 29.16
C PRO A 15 6.35 -30.88 28.68
N VAL A 16 6.19 -30.86 27.35
CA VAL A 16 4.90 -30.93 26.66
C VAL A 16 4.30 -32.33 26.83
N SER A 17 3.11 -32.38 27.44
CA SER A 17 2.27 -33.57 27.54
C SER A 17 1.70 -33.93 26.16
N THR A 18 2.03 -35.11 25.64
CA THR A 18 1.47 -35.68 24.41
C THR A 18 0.09 -36.26 24.69
N ALA A 19 -0.96 -35.48 24.48
CA ALA A 19 -2.33 -35.99 24.40
C ALA A 19 -2.55 -36.72 23.06
N PRO A 20 -3.29 -37.84 23.04
CA PRO A 20 -3.61 -38.56 21.81
C PRO A 20 -4.48 -37.71 20.90
N ALA A 21 -4.06 -37.56 19.64
CA ALA A 21 -4.78 -36.82 18.61
C ALA A 21 -6.18 -37.40 18.41
N SER A 22 -7.21 -36.56 18.62
CA SER A 22 -8.59 -36.90 18.28
C SER A 22 -8.69 -37.19 16.77
N PRO A 23 -9.49 -38.17 16.34
CA PRO A 23 -9.65 -38.52 14.93
C PRO A 23 -10.24 -37.32 14.17
N THR A 24 -9.46 -36.78 13.24
CA THR A 24 -9.88 -35.71 12.34
C THR A 24 -11.09 -36.19 11.53
N PRO A 25 -12.22 -35.47 11.51
CA PRO A 25 -13.36 -35.83 10.68
C PRO A 25 -12.94 -35.94 9.20
N SER A 26 -13.39 -36.99 8.53
CA SER A 26 -13.05 -37.29 7.14
C SER A 26 -13.64 -36.24 6.18
N ILE A 27 -12.80 -35.30 5.73
CA ILE A 27 -13.13 -34.22 4.76
C ILE A 27 -13.30 -34.75 3.31
N ARG A 28 -13.04 -36.04 3.06
CA ARG A 28 -12.95 -36.60 1.69
C ARG A 28 -14.21 -36.64 0.82
N PRO A 29 -15.46 -36.75 1.33
CA PRO A 29 -16.62 -36.92 0.44
C PRO A 29 -17.02 -35.65 -0.34
N ALA A 30 -16.86 -34.47 0.26
CA ALA A 30 -17.28 -33.20 -0.33
C ALA A 30 -16.41 -32.80 -1.54
N LEU A 31 -15.09 -32.94 -1.41
CA LEU A 31 -14.11 -32.59 -2.46
C LEU A 31 -14.32 -33.40 -3.76
N GLN A 32 -14.71 -34.69 -3.66
CA GLN A 32 -14.94 -35.53 -4.84
C GLN A 32 -16.22 -35.16 -5.61
N GLN A 33 -17.25 -34.67 -4.93
CA GLN A 33 -18.50 -34.25 -5.56
C GLN A 33 -18.33 -32.89 -6.29
N GLU A 34 -17.49 -32.01 -5.75
CA GLU A 34 -17.17 -30.70 -6.30
C GLU A 34 -16.36 -30.78 -7.60
N ASP A 35 -15.38 -31.68 -7.65
CA ASP A 35 -14.63 -31.99 -8.87
C ASP A 35 -15.56 -32.48 -10.00
N GLY A 36 -16.61 -33.23 -9.64
CA GLY A 36 -17.63 -33.70 -10.58
C GLY A 36 -18.46 -32.58 -11.21
N ARG A 37 -18.87 -31.57 -10.44
CA ARG A 37 -19.66 -30.42 -10.96
C ARG A 37 -18.83 -29.54 -11.88
N LEU A 38 -17.57 -29.26 -11.51
CA LEU A 38 -16.68 -28.48 -12.37
C LEU A 38 -16.36 -29.24 -13.67
N ALA A 39 -16.13 -30.55 -13.58
CA ALA A 39 -15.94 -31.40 -14.76
C ALA A 39 -17.18 -31.37 -15.68
N GLU A 40 -18.39 -31.38 -15.11
CA GLU A 40 -19.62 -31.27 -15.89
C GLU A 40 -19.75 -29.92 -16.61
N LEU A 41 -19.48 -28.81 -15.92
CA LEU A 41 -19.46 -27.48 -16.53
C LEU A 41 -18.44 -27.40 -17.68
N LYS A 42 -17.25 -28.01 -17.51
CA LYS A 42 -16.22 -28.09 -18.55
C LYS A 42 -16.67 -28.92 -19.76
N ARG A 43 -17.33 -30.06 -19.54
CA ARG A 43 -17.88 -30.89 -20.62
C ARG A 43 -18.96 -30.14 -21.40
N ARG A 44 -19.86 -29.47 -20.68
CA ARG A 44 -20.94 -28.69 -21.28
C ARG A 44 -20.41 -27.57 -22.17
N ILE A 45 -19.52 -26.71 -21.67
CA ILE A 45 -18.98 -25.62 -22.49
C ILE A 45 -18.15 -26.13 -23.67
N ALA A 46 -17.45 -27.25 -23.52
CA ALA A 46 -16.73 -27.86 -24.64
C ALA A 46 -17.70 -28.29 -25.76
N TRP A 47 -18.82 -28.93 -25.42
CA TRP A 47 -19.84 -29.30 -26.40
C TRP A 47 -20.49 -28.06 -27.06
N GLU A 48 -20.81 -27.02 -26.29
CA GLU A 48 -21.38 -25.77 -26.81
C GLU A 48 -20.41 -25.04 -27.77
N LEU A 49 -19.12 -25.01 -27.45
CA LEU A 49 -18.07 -24.44 -28.31
C LEU A 49 -17.84 -25.27 -29.57
N GLU A 50 -17.89 -26.61 -29.51
CA GLU A 50 -17.81 -27.46 -30.70
C GLU A 50 -18.95 -27.16 -31.68
N ASN A 51 -20.19 -27.05 -31.17
CA ASN A 51 -21.36 -26.69 -31.98
C ASN A 51 -21.20 -25.30 -32.62
N LEU A 52 -20.73 -24.31 -31.86
CA LEU A 52 -20.46 -22.98 -32.41
C LEU A 52 -19.38 -23.03 -33.50
N ALA A 53 -18.33 -23.84 -33.34
CA ALA A 53 -17.31 -24.00 -34.39
C ALA A 53 -17.89 -24.61 -35.67
N LEU A 54 -18.84 -25.54 -35.56
CA LEU A 54 -19.58 -26.08 -36.71
C LEU A 54 -20.48 -25.02 -37.38
N GLU A 55 -21.11 -24.14 -36.60
CA GLU A 55 -21.84 -22.99 -37.14
C GLU A 55 -20.92 -22.02 -37.89
N CYS A 56 -19.77 -21.65 -37.30
CA CYS A 56 -18.76 -20.83 -37.96
C CYS A 56 -18.27 -21.46 -39.27
N GLN A 57 -18.09 -22.78 -39.29
CA GLN A 57 -17.72 -23.54 -40.49
C GLN A 57 -18.80 -23.41 -41.59
N LYS A 58 -20.08 -23.57 -41.24
CA LYS A 58 -21.21 -23.45 -42.18
C LYS A 58 -21.31 -22.02 -42.75
N ALA A 59 -21.09 -21.01 -41.92
CA ALA A 59 -21.06 -19.61 -42.30
C ALA A 59 -19.77 -19.18 -43.04
N LYS A 60 -18.82 -20.10 -43.26
CA LYS A 60 -17.48 -19.83 -43.84
C LYS A 60 -16.66 -18.78 -43.05
N ALA A 61 -16.97 -18.58 -41.76
CA ALA A 61 -16.25 -17.71 -40.84
C ALA A 61 -15.06 -18.45 -40.20
N PHE A 62 -14.07 -18.81 -40.99
CA PHE A 62 -12.97 -19.68 -40.56
C PHE A 62 -12.06 -19.09 -39.48
N ALA A 63 -11.90 -17.75 -39.44
CA ALA A 63 -11.17 -17.08 -38.36
C ALA A 63 -11.87 -17.29 -37.01
N GLU A 64 -13.20 -17.07 -36.96
CA GLU A 64 -14.00 -17.31 -35.76
C GLU A 64 -14.02 -18.78 -35.36
N ARG A 65 -14.14 -19.70 -36.34
CA ARG A 65 -14.04 -21.14 -36.10
C ARG A 65 -12.73 -21.51 -35.40
N ASN A 66 -11.60 -20.99 -35.91
CA ASN A 66 -10.29 -21.28 -35.33
C ASN A 66 -10.18 -20.72 -33.91
N ALA A 67 -10.62 -19.49 -33.66
CA ALA A 67 -10.64 -18.91 -32.33
C ALA A 67 -11.51 -19.72 -31.35
N THR A 68 -12.69 -20.19 -31.79
CA THR A 68 -13.56 -21.07 -31.01
C THR A 68 -12.89 -22.42 -30.71
N TYR A 69 -12.16 -23.00 -31.66
CA TYR A 69 -11.42 -24.25 -31.42
C TYR A 69 -10.20 -24.08 -30.50
N GLU A 70 -9.48 -22.95 -30.58
CA GLU A 70 -8.39 -22.65 -29.65
C GLU A 70 -8.92 -22.59 -28.21
N LEU A 71 -10.06 -21.92 -28.03
CA LEU A 71 -10.77 -21.88 -26.75
C LEU A 71 -11.30 -23.25 -26.33
N LEU A 72 -11.86 -24.05 -27.25
CA LEU A 72 -12.29 -25.42 -26.95
C LEU A 72 -11.16 -26.24 -26.34
N LEU A 73 -9.93 -26.09 -26.83
CA LEU A 73 -8.77 -26.82 -26.33
C LEU A 73 -8.34 -26.41 -24.92
N THR A 74 -8.81 -25.28 -24.37
CA THR A 74 -8.59 -24.94 -22.95
C THR A 74 -9.47 -25.79 -22.03
N PHE A 75 -10.64 -26.21 -22.51
CA PHE A 75 -11.60 -27.04 -21.75
C PHE A 75 -11.50 -28.54 -22.06
N ALA A 76 -11.18 -28.87 -23.31
CA ALA A 76 -11.01 -30.24 -23.80
C ALA A 76 -9.67 -30.38 -24.55
N PRO A 77 -8.53 -30.46 -23.83
CA PRO A 77 -7.20 -30.51 -24.45
C PRO A 77 -7.03 -31.65 -25.44
N GLU A 78 -7.73 -32.78 -25.30
CA GLU A 78 -7.60 -33.94 -26.20
C GLU A 78 -8.59 -33.94 -27.37
N HIS A 79 -9.27 -32.82 -27.63
CA HIS A 79 -10.30 -32.75 -28.67
C HIS A 79 -9.72 -32.90 -30.09
N ALA A 80 -9.82 -34.12 -30.64
CA ALA A 80 -9.14 -34.51 -31.87
C ALA A 80 -9.51 -33.64 -33.09
N THR A 81 -10.78 -33.29 -33.26
CA THR A 81 -11.27 -32.49 -34.40
C THR A 81 -10.68 -31.07 -34.39
N ALA A 82 -10.71 -30.38 -33.26
CA ALA A 82 -10.12 -29.06 -33.08
C ALA A 82 -8.62 -29.07 -33.36
N ARG A 83 -7.88 -30.01 -32.75
CA ARG A 83 -6.44 -30.16 -32.98
C ARG A 83 -6.08 -30.38 -34.44
N LYS A 84 -6.77 -31.30 -35.13
CA LYS A 84 -6.59 -31.53 -36.57
C LYS A 84 -6.89 -30.27 -37.38
N THR A 85 -7.97 -29.58 -37.05
CA THR A 85 -8.40 -28.36 -37.77
C THR A 85 -7.40 -27.22 -37.60
N LEU A 86 -6.85 -27.06 -36.39
CA LEU A 86 -5.79 -26.09 -36.08
C LEU A 86 -4.40 -26.53 -36.56
N GLY A 87 -4.27 -27.71 -37.16
CA GLY A 87 -3.03 -28.20 -37.76
C GLY A 87 -2.03 -28.80 -36.76
N HIS A 88 -2.46 -29.16 -35.56
CA HIS A 88 -1.63 -29.92 -34.63
C HIS A 88 -1.33 -31.30 -35.21
N LYS A 89 -0.15 -31.83 -34.89
CA LYS A 89 0.29 -33.17 -35.31
C LYS A 89 0.34 -34.09 -34.10
N LYS A 90 -0.33 -35.23 -34.19
CA LYS A 90 -0.23 -36.29 -33.18
C LYS A 90 1.01 -37.13 -33.48
N ASP A 91 1.93 -37.20 -32.53
CA ASP A 91 3.04 -38.15 -32.58
C ASP A 91 2.45 -39.57 -32.49
N ARG A 92 2.80 -40.44 -33.45
CA ARG A 92 2.23 -41.80 -33.51
C ARG A 92 2.79 -42.72 -32.43
N LYS A 93 3.97 -42.45 -31.90
CA LYS A 93 4.65 -43.27 -30.89
C LYS A 93 4.20 -42.87 -29.49
N THR A 94 4.21 -41.58 -29.17
CA THR A 94 3.85 -41.10 -27.82
C THR A 94 2.36 -40.81 -27.68
N GLY A 95 1.66 -40.60 -28.80
CA GLY A 95 0.27 -40.15 -28.78
C GLY A 95 0.10 -38.67 -28.43
N GLU A 96 1.19 -37.94 -28.17
CA GLU A 96 1.14 -36.53 -27.79
C GLU A 96 0.86 -35.62 -29.00
N TRP A 97 0.15 -34.53 -28.76
CA TRP A 97 -0.13 -33.53 -29.79
C TRP A 97 0.87 -32.39 -29.73
N SER A 98 1.54 -32.15 -30.86
CA SER A 98 2.42 -30.99 -31.04
C SER A 98 1.70 -29.87 -31.79
N PRO A 99 1.84 -28.59 -31.37
CA PRO A 99 1.30 -27.45 -32.11
C PRO A 99 2.02 -27.28 -33.47
N PRO A 100 1.36 -26.69 -34.48
CA PRO A 100 2.01 -26.39 -35.75
C PRO A 100 3.14 -25.38 -35.55
N SER A 101 4.27 -25.56 -36.25
CA SER A 101 5.38 -24.60 -36.21
C SER A 101 5.01 -23.22 -36.76
N ARG A 102 3.99 -23.15 -37.63
CA ARG A 102 3.42 -21.91 -38.18
C ARG A 102 1.89 -22.06 -38.24
N PRO A 103 1.14 -21.50 -37.28
CA PRO A 103 -0.31 -21.51 -37.31
C PRO A 103 -0.84 -20.85 -38.59
N ARG A 104 -1.75 -21.53 -39.31
CA ARG A 104 -2.40 -20.94 -40.49
C ARG A 104 -3.43 -19.91 -40.02
N ARG A 105 -3.23 -18.65 -40.37
CA ARG A 105 -4.24 -17.59 -40.16
C ARG A 105 -5.32 -17.69 -41.23
N ALA A 106 -6.55 -17.98 -40.83
CA ALA A 106 -7.68 -17.96 -41.74
C ALA A 106 -8.03 -16.51 -42.12
N LYS A 107 -8.58 -16.32 -43.32
CA LYS A 107 -9.11 -15.01 -43.75
C LYS A 107 -10.30 -14.65 -42.86
N ALA A 108 -10.34 -13.40 -42.39
CA ALA A 108 -11.51 -12.87 -41.68
C ALA A 108 -12.74 -12.87 -42.61
N ALA A 109 -13.89 -13.23 -42.05
CA ALA A 109 -15.16 -13.05 -42.74
C ALA A 109 -15.59 -11.57 -42.70
N GLU A 110 -16.63 -11.24 -43.45
CA GLU A 110 -17.29 -9.94 -43.35
C GLU A 110 -17.80 -9.71 -41.92
N GLU A 111 -17.75 -8.47 -41.46
CA GLU A 111 -18.08 -8.09 -40.08
C GLU A 111 -19.51 -8.48 -39.69
N GLU A 112 -20.46 -8.39 -40.63
CA GLU A 112 -21.86 -8.80 -40.45
C GLU A 112 -22.02 -10.29 -40.12
N ILE A 113 -21.09 -11.14 -40.56
CA ILE A 113 -21.06 -12.58 -40.26
C ILE A 113 -20.22 -12.85 -39.01
N ALA A 114 -19.06 -12.19 -38.90
CA ALA A 114 -18.11 -12.44 -37.82
C ALA A 114 -18.62 -11.95 -36.46
N ALA A 115 -19.20 -10.74 -36.39
CA ALA A 115 -19.59 -10.11 -35.14
C ALA A 115 -20.68 -10.90 -34.37
N PRO A 116 -21.76 -11.41 -35.00
CA PRO A 116 -22.73 -12.25 -34.30
C PRO A 116 -22.14 -13.55 -33.74
N LEU A 117 -21.21 -14.18 -34.48
CA LEU A 117 -20.55 -15.43 -34.05
C LEU A 117 -19.56 -15.17 -32.90
N ALA A 118 -18.79 -14.08 -32.98
CA ALA A 118 -17.90 -13.65 -31.90
C ALA A 118 -18.69 -13.31 -30.64
N LYS A 119 -19.83 -12.61 -30.77
CA LYS A 119 -20.76 -12.33 -29.67
C LYS A 119 -21.29 -13.62 -29.06
N LYS A 120 -21.78 -14.56 -29.87
CA LYS A 120 -22.27 -15.87 -29.39
C LYS A 120 -21.19 -16.64 -28.63
N ARG A 121 -19.92 -16.59 -29.07
CA ARG A 121 -18.79 -17.17 -28.31
C ARG A 121 -18.61 -16.50 -26.95
N ALA A 122 -18.64 -15.17 -26.90
CA ALA A 122 -18.52 -14.41 -25.66
C ALA A 122 -19.68 -14.73 -24.70
N ASP A 123 -20.91 -14.78 -25.20
CA ASP A 123 -22.11 -15.12 -24.40
C ASP A 123 -22.01 -16.52 -23.77
N LEU A 124 -21.51 -17.52 -24.52
CA LEU A 124 -21.26 -18.86 -24.00
C LEU A 124 -20.21 -18.87 -22.88
N LEU A 125 -19.12 -18.11 -23.05
CA LEU A 125 -18.08 -17.98 -22.02
C LEU A 125 -18.60 -17.30 -20.76
N THR A 126 -19.38 -16.22 -20.91
CA THR A 126 -20.01 -15.52 -19.79
C THR A 126 -20.92 -16.49 -19.02
N ALA A 127 -21.81 -17.21 -19.71
CA ALA A 127 -22.68 -18.19 -19.06
C ALA A 127 -21.92 -19.31 -18.33
N HIS A 128 -20.82 -19.79 -18.91
CA HIS A 128 -19.95 -20.77 -18.24
C HIS A 128 -19.28 -20.19 -17.00
N ILE A 129 -18.70 -18.99 -17.11
CA ILE A 129 -18.02 -18.32 -16.00
C ILE A 129 -18.98 -18.03 -14.86
N ASP A 130 -20.18 -17.51 -15.15
CA ASP A 130 -21.21 -17.28 -14.13
C ASP A 130 -21.57 -18.58 -13.38
N ALA A 131 -21.69 -19.70 -14.11
CA ALA A 131 -21.94 -21.00 -13.49
C ALA A 131 -20.76 -21.49 -12.64
N VAL A 132 -19.52 -21.24 -13.05
CA VAL A 132 -18.32 -21.55 -12.25
C VAL A 132 -18.25 -20.65 -11.02
N LEU A 133 -18.57 -19.36 -11.13
CA LEU A 133 -18.59 -18.43 -10.00
C LEU A 133 -19.60 -18.86 -8.95
N LEU A 134 -20.81 -19.27 -9.35
CA LEU A 134 -21.81 -19.83 -8.43
C LEU A 134 -21.31 -21.08 -7.72
N LEU A 135 -20.54 -21.93 -8.42
CA LEU A 135 -19.91 -23.09 -7.80
C LEU A 135 -18.82 -22.67 -6.79
N LEU A 136 -17.96 -21.72 -7.15
CA LEU A 136 -16.91 -21.21 -6.27
C LEU A 136 -17.48 -20.53 -5.01
N ASP A 137 -18.61 -19.82 -5.14
CA ASP A 137 -19.30 -19.19 -4.01
C ASP A 137 -19.89 -20.22 -3.03
N SER A 138 -20.22 -21.42 -3.51
CA SER A 138 -20.66 -22.52 -2.67
C SER A 138 -19.51 -23.27 -1.99
N GLN A 139 -18.26 -22.99 -2.37
CA GLN A 139 -17.06 -23.62 -1.81
C GLN A 139 -16.42 -22.73 -0.75
N GLU A 140 -16.03 -23.34 0.38
CA GLU A 140 -15.20 -22.67 1.40
C GLU A 140 -13.73 -22.65 0.97
N LEU A 141 -13.44 -21.94 -0.11
CA LEU A 141 -12.06 -21.76 -0.56
C LEU A 141 -11.34 -20.73 0.30
N ALA A 142 -10.08 -21.02 0.61
CA ALA A 142 -9.19 -20.01 1.17
C ALA A 142 -9.12 -18.80 0.18
N PRO A 143 -9.11 -17.54 0.66
CA PRO A 143 -9.18 -16.36 -0.21
C PRO A 143 -8.14 -16.33 -1.34
N ILE A 144 -6.94 -16.82 -1.09
CA ILE A 144 -5.85 -16.91 -2.09
C ILE A 144 -6.21 -17.89 -3.21
N ALA A 145 -6.82 -19.03 -2.86
CA ALA A 145 -7.23 -20.04 -3.82
C ALA A 145 -8.40 -19.55 -4.68
N LEU A 146 -9.41 -18.92 -4.05
CA LEU A 146 -10.53 -18.29 -4.74
C LEU A 146 -10.05 -17.25 -5.76
N ARG A 147 -9.21 -16.31 -5.33
CA ARG A 147 -8.67 -15.27 -6.20
C ARG A 147 -7.89 -15.82 -7.39
N ARG A 148 -7.12 -16.90 -7.19
CA ARG A 148 -6.39 -17.55 -8.29
C ARG A 148 -7.34 -18.13 -9.34
N GLN A 149 -8.47 -18.69 -8.91
CA GLN A 149 -9.50 -19.18 -9.84
C GLN A 149 -10.15 -18.01 -10.59
N GLU A 150 -10.52 -16.93 -9.89
CA GLU A 150 -11.10 -15.72 -10.50
C GLU A 150 -10.15 -15.08 -11.54
N GLU A 151 -8.86 -14.96 -11.23
CA GLU A 151 -7.83 -14.46 -12.16
C GLU A 151 -7.68 -15.37 -13.39
N ALA A 152 -7.79 -16.70 -13.22
CA ALA A 152 -7.75 -17.66 -14.33
C ALA A 152 -9.00 -17.58 -15.22
N LEU A 153 -10.18 -17.39 -14.62
CA LEU A 153 -11.43 -17.17 -15.36
C LEU A 153 -11.42 -15.84 -16.11
N LEU A 154 -10.84 -14.78 -15.52
CA LEU A 154 -10.74 -13.48 -16.18
C LEU A 154 -9.84 -13.55 -17.42
N ALA A 155 -8.78 -14.36 -17.39
CA ALA A 155 -7.95 -14.59 -18.58
C ALA A 155 -8.72 -15.26 -19.73
N LEU A 156 -9.82 -15.98 -19.45
CA LEU A 156 -10.70 -16.58 -20.46
C LEU A 156 -11.75 -15.60 -20.99
N ALA A 157 -12.25 -14.69 -20.15
CA ALA A 157 -13.17 -13.63 -20.55
C ALA A 157 -12.73 -12.27 -19.99
N PRO A 158 -11.82 -11.56 -20.69
CA PRO A 158 -11.22 -10.30 -20.23
C PRO A 158 -12.18 -9.11 -20.08
N ASP A 159 -13.43 -9.25 -20.51
CA ASP A 159 -14.47 -8.20 -20.43
C ASP A 159 -15.60 -8.58 -19.44
N HIS A 160 -15.40 -9.64 -18.65
CA HIS A 160 -16.44 -10.16 -17.75
C HIS A 160 -16.65 -9.25 -16.53
N VAL A 161 -17.69 -8.40 -16.60
CA VAL A 161 -17.98 -7.35 -15.61
C VAL A 161 -18.01 -7.86 -14.16
N VAL A 162 -18.68 -9.00 -13.91
CA VAL A 162 -18.79 -9.55 -12.55
C VAL A 162 -17.43 -10.00 -12.00
N LEU A 163 -16.55 -10.55 -12.85
CA LEU A 163 -15.22 -11.00 -12.40
C LEU A 163 -14.33 -9.80 -12.08
N HIS A 164 -14.36 -8.76 -12.91
CA HIS A 164 -13.70 -7.50 -12.60
C HIS A 164 -14.19 -6.94 -11.26
N GLY A 165 -15.50 -6.91 -11.03
CA GLY A 165 -16.08 -6.49 -9.76
C GLY A 165 -15.55 -7.28 -8.56
N ARG A 166 -15.50 -8.62 -8.66
CA ARG A 166 -14.95 -9.51 -7.62
C ARG A 166 -13.45 -9.28 -7.37
N LEU A 167 -12.71 -8.97 -8.43
CA LEU A 167 -11.28 -8.61 -8.35
C LEU A 167 -11.05 -7.15 -7.94
N GLY A 168 -12.11 -6.41 -7.58
CA GLY A 168 -12.04 -5.02 -7.14
C GLY A 168 -11.63 -4.07 -8.26
N GLU A 169 -12.05 -4.36 -9.48
CA GLU A 169 -11.77 -3.57 -10.67
C GLU A 169 -13.04 -2.86 -11.16
N VAL A 170 -12.85 -1.70 -11.77
CA VAL A 170 -13.89 -0.86 -12.33
C VAL A 170 -13.46 -0.37 -13.71
N LEU A 171 -14.42 -0.18 -14.60
CA LEU A 171 -14.17 0.37 -15.91
C LEU A 171 -13.98 1.89 -15.80
N HIS A 172 -12.82 2.39 -16.21
CA HIS A 172 -12.46 3.81 -16.13
C HIS A 172 -12.11 4.37 -17.52
N GLY A 173 -12.45 5.63 -17.78
CA GLY A 173 -12.26 6.29 -19.08
C GLY A 173 -13.55 6.45 -19.87
N GLU A 174 -13.45 7.06 -21.05
CA GLU A 174 -14.58 7.33 -21.95
C GLU A 174 -14.34 6.70 -23.33
N GLY A 175 -15.43 6.32 -24.00
CA GLY A 175 -15.39 5.79 -25.37
C GLY A 175 -14.46 4.56 -25.53
N PRO A 176 -13.58 4.55 -26.55
CA PRO A 176 -12.68 3.43 -26.84
C PRO A 176 -11.50 3.33 -25.86
N ASP A 177 -11.24 4.36 -25.03
CA ASP A 177 -10.13 4.41 -24.08
C ASP A 177 -10.49 3.83 -22.71
N LYS A 178 -11.63 3.14 -22.61
CA LYS A 178 -12.06 2.47 -21.38
C LYS A 178 -11.09 1.36 -21.02
N VAL A 179 -10.59 1.40 -19.80
CA VAL A 179 -9.67 0.40 -19.25
C VAL A 179 -10.15 -0.08 -17.90
N TRP A 180 -10.01 -1.38 -17.65
CA TRP A 180 -10.22 -1.95 -16.33
C TRP A 180 -9.08 -1.55 -15.40
N MET A 181 -9.41 -0.83 -14.34
CA MET A 181 -8.47 -0.37 -13.32
C MET A 181 -8.92 -0.84 -11.95
N LEU A 182 -8.01 -0.87 -10.99
CA LEU A 182 -8.41 -1.07 -9.60
C LEU A 182 -9.34 0.07 -9.15
N ALA A 183 -10.39 -0.26 -8.40
CA ALA A 183 -11.23 0.74 -7.76
C ALA A 183 -10.39 1.72 -6.91
N GLU A 184 -9.34 1.20 -6.27
CA GLU A 184 -8.35 1.95 -5.52
C GLU A 184 -7.56 2.93 -6.38
N SER A 185 -7.26 2.59 -7.63
CA SER A 185 -6.55 3.50 -8.54
C SER A 185 -7.45 4.66 -8.96
N VAL A 186 -8.72 4.37 -9.28
CA VAL A 186 -9.70 5.40 -9.65
C VAL A 186 -9.96 6.35 -8.47
N ARG A 187 -10.10 5.81 -7.25
CA ARG A 187 -10.20 6.64 -6.05
C ARG A 187 -8.96 7.49 -5.83
N ALA A 188 -7.76 6.94 -5.98
CA ALA A 188 -6.53 7.69 -5.80
C ALA A 188 -6.39 8.87 -6.78
N LEU A 189 -6.75 8.67 -8.06
CA LEU A 189 -6.75 9.73 -9.07
C LEU A 189 -7.71 10.88 -8.72
N ALA A 190 -8.87 10.57 -8.12
CA ALA A 190 -9.80 11.57 -7.62
C ALA A 190 -9.28 12.22 -6.32
N ALA A 191 -8.77 11.42 -5.38
CA ALA A 191 -8.27 11.84 -4.09
C ALA A 191 -7.09 12.82 -4.23
N PHE A 192 -6.20 12.64 -5.20
CA PHE A 192 -5.09 13.57 -5.45
C PHE A 192 -5.57 15.02 -5.65
N LYS A 193 -6.62 15.22 -6.46
CA LYS A 193 -7.22 16.54 -6.71
C LYS A 193 -7.90 17.09 -5.45
N THR A 194 -8.62 16.24 -4.73
CA THR A 194 -9.32 16.63 -3.50
C THR A 194 -8.34 16.99 -2.38
N ASN A 195 -7.30 16.19 -2.19
CA ASN A 195 -6.26 16.38 -1.17
C ASN A 195 -5.46 17.66 -1.41
N THR A 196 -5.15 17.97 -2.67
CA THR A 196 -4.51 19.25 -3.03
C THR A 196 -5.39 20.43 -2.61
N LYS A 197 -6.68 20.40 -2.94
CA LYS A 197 -7.64 21.45 -2.53
C LYS A 197 -7.82 21.52 -1.02
N LEU A 198 -7.85 20.38 -0.32
CA LEU A 198 -7.95 20.33 1.13
C LEU A 198 -6.72 20.95 1.80
N ARG A 199 -5.52 20.61 1.33
CA ARG A 199 -4.28 21.24 1.79
C ARG A 199 -4.35 22.75 1.62
N ASP A 200 -4.61 23.23 0.40
CA ASP A 200 -4.63 24.66 0.10
C ASP A 200 -5.67 25.40 0.97
N ARG A 201 -6.84 24.78 1.19
CA ARG A 201 -7.86 25.28 2.10
C ARG A 201 -7.35 25.37 3.54
N PHE A 202 -6.71 24.33 4.05
CA PHE A 202 -6.24 24.32 5.44
C PHE A 202 -5.05 25.23 5.68
N GLU A 203 -4.16 25.38 4.70
CA GLU A 203 -3.08 26.38 4.75
C GLU A 203 -3.63 27.81 4.76
N ALA A 204 -4.67 28.09 3.97
CA ALA A 204 -5.33 29.39 3.94
C ALA A 204 -6.15 29.68 5.21
N ALA A 205 -6.70 28.66 5.86
CA ALA A 205 -7.55 28.78 7.05
C ALA A 205 -6.76 28.77 8.37
N VAL A 206 -5.43 28.72 8.34
CA VAL A 206 -4.62 28.75 9.57
C VAL A 206 -4.82 30.08 10.30
N PRO A 207 -5.21 30.06 11.59
CA PRO A 207 -5.33 31.29 12.38
C PRO A 207 -3.97 31.98 12.52
N ASP A 208 -3.99 33.29 12.71
CA ASP A 208 -2.75 34.00 13.03
C ASP A 208 -2.18 33.52 14.36
N LEU A 209 -0.85 33.38 14.39
CA LEU A 209 -0.17 33.00 15.62
C LEU A 209 -0.18 34.18 16.57
N THR A 210 -0.64 33.94 17.79
CA THR A 210 -0.58 34.92 18.87
C THR A 210 0.69 34.73 19.68
N GLU A 211 1.16 35.79 20.33
CA GLU A 211 2.23 35.68 21.31
C GLU A 211 1.80 34.78 22.48
N GLY A 212 2.74 33.98 22.97
CA GLY A 212 2.62 33.21 24.19
C GLY A 212 3.67 33.63 25.20
N SER A 213 3.54 33.15 26.43
CA SER A 213 4.55 33.33 27.47
C SER A 213 5.55 32.19 27.47
N GLN A 214 6.80 32.52 27.81
CA GLN A 214 7.80 31.52 28.21
C GLN A 214 7.45 30.95 29.58
N THR A 215 7.64 29.64 29.74
CA THR A 215 7.63 28.99 31.05
C THR A 215 8.94 29.29 31.79
N ASP A 216 9.01 29.01 33.09
CA ASP A 216 10.23 29.25 33.86
C ASP A 216 11.43 28.41 33.38
N LEU A 217 11.18 27.25 32.78
CA LEU A 217 12.22 26.45 32.13
C LEU A 217 12.75 27.10 30.84
N GLU A 218 11.99 27.99 30.20
CA GLU A 218 12.34 28.57 28.90
C GLU A 218 12.99 29.94 29.02
N LYS A 219 12.87 30.58 30.18
CA LYS A 219 13.45 31.90 30.48
C LYS A 219 14.96 31.81 30.70
N ASP A 220 15.62 32.95 30.50
CA ASP A 220 17.00 33.23 30.91
C ASP A 220 18.04 32.17 30.47
N GLY A 221 17.75 31.42 29.40
CA GLY A 221 18.62 30.37 28.89
C GLY A 221 18.72 29.14 29.79
N ALA A 222 17.74 28.87 30.66
CA ALA A 222 17.75 27.72 31.58
C ALA A 222 17.87 26.36 30.87
N LEU A 223 17.42 26.27 29.60
CA LEU A 223 17.60 25.10 28.73
C LEU A 223 18.81 25.22 27.79
N GLY A 224 19.77 26.10 28.07
CA GLY A 224 20.97 26.31 27.25
C GLY A 224 20.70 26.97 25.89
N VAL A 225 19.46 27.40 25.63
CA VAL A 225 19.05 28.06 24.39
C VAL A 225 18.32 29.36 24.75
N PRO A 226 18.77 30.52 24.24
CA PRO A 226 18.10 31.79 24.48
C PRO A 226 16.87 31.90 23.55
N PHE A 227 15.72 31.41 24.02
CA PHE A 227 14.48 31.54 23.26
C PHE A 227 14.04 33.01 23.18
N THR A 228 13.71 33.47 21.98
CA THR A 228 13.33 34.86 21.71
C THR A 228 11.84 35.02 21.39
N HIS A 229 11.20 33.94 20.93
CA HIS A 229 9.80 33.97 20.54
C HIS A 229 9.03 32.78 21.10
N VAL A 230 7.82 33.06 21.59
CA VAL A 230 6.81 32.03 21.83
C VAL A 230 5.58 32.42 21.03
N LEU A 231 5.27 31.63 20.01
CA LEU A 231 4.12 31.84 19.13
C LEU A 231 3.20 30.64 19.22
N LYS A 232 1.88 30.85 19.27
CA LYS A 232 0.93 29.75 19.43
C LYS A 232 -0.36 29.92 18.63
N THR A 233 -0.99 28.79 18.40
CA THR A 233 -2.40 28.61 18.03
C THR A 233 -3.05 27.71 19.10
N ASP A 234 -4.32 27.36 18.91
CA ASP A 234 -5.01 26.32 19.68
C ASP A 234 -4.45 24.90 19.48
N ARG A 235 -3.70 24.64 18.40
CA ARG A 235 -3.14 23.31 18.08
C ARG A 235 -1.63 23.19 18.29
N VAL A 236 -0.90 24.28 18.18
CA VAL A 236 0.58 24.27 18.20
C VAL A 236 1.11 25.45 19.00
N ARG A 237 2.12 25.20 19.84
CA ARG A 237 2.94 26.17 20.54
C ARG A 237 4.39 26.04 20.07
N CYS A 238 4.94 27.08 19.45
CA CYS A 238 6.33 27.12 19.02
C CYS A 238 7.15 27.97 20.00
N VAL A 239 8.19 27.38 20.60
CA VAL A 239 9.19 28.08 21.43
C VAL A 239 10.49 28.10 20.66
N SER A 240 10.97 29.29 20.29
CA SER A 240 11.97 29.40 19.25
C SER A 240 13.07 30.41 19.54
N ALA A 241 14.29 30.04 19.17
CA ALA A 241 15.46 30.91 19.06
C ALA A 241 15.81 31.24 17.59
N LEU A 242 14.88 30.95 16.67
CA LEU A 242 15.00 31.29 15.24
C LEU A 242 14.42 32.69 14.98
N SER A 243 14.55 33.18 13.75
CA SER A 243 13.84 34.39 13.33
C SER A 243 12.32 34.22 13.42
N GLU A 244 11.61 35.25 13.87
CA GLU A 244 10.15 35.25 13.96
C GLU A 244 9.45 34.81 12.65
N LYS A 245 9.96 35.22 11.49
CA LYS A 245 9.45 34.82 10.16
C LYS A 245 9.49 33.30 9.96
N GLU A 246 10.58 32.66 10.36
CA GLU A 246 10.74 31.21 10.26
C GLU A 246 9.84 30.49 11.29
N THR A 247 9.79 30.99 12.53
CA THR A 247 8.90 30.45 13.57
C THR A 247 7.44 30.53 13.16
N LYS A 248 6.98 31.66 12.60
CA LYS A 248 5.63 31.83 12.05
C LYS A 248 5.35 30.82 10.94
N LYS A 249 6.28 30.64 10.00
CA LYS A 249 6.13 29.67 8.90
C LYS A 249 5.97 28.24 9.44
N ILE A 250 6.86 27.80 10.33
CA ILE A 250 6.80 26.45 10.91
C ILE A 250 5.51 26.26 11.70
N GLY A 251 5.15 27.23 12.55
CA GLY A 251 3.93 27.15 13.35
C GLY A 251 2.65 27.11 12.51
N LYS A 252 2.57 27.90 11.43
CA LYS A 252 1.42 27.86 10.50
C LYS A 252 1.30 26.50 9.81
N LEU A 253 2.41 25.98 9.27
CA LEU A 253 2.39 24.68 8.59
C LEU A 253 2.14 23.52 9.56
N ALA A 254 2.65 23.56 10.79
CA ALA A 254 2.38 22.56 11.80
C ALA A 254 0.90 22.54 12.19
N HIS A 255 0.27 23.71 12.33
CA HIS A 255 -1.18 23.80 12.54
C HIS A 255 -1.95 23.22 11.35
N ALA A 256 -1.64 23.66 10.11
CA ALA A 256 -2.29 23.14 8.91
C ALA A 256 -2.14 21.62 8.78
N THR A 257 -0.97 21.09 9.13
CA THR A 257 -0.67 19.64 9.13
C THR A 257 -1.59 18.89 10.09
N TYR A 258 -1.86 19.41 11.28
CA TYR A 258 -2.83 18.81 12.20
C TYR A 258 -4.22 18.71 11.56
N THR A 259 -4.72 19.81 10.99
CA THR A 259 -6.06 19.86 10.40
C THR A 259 -6.19 19.01 9.15
N TYR A 260 -5.12 18.98 8.35
CA TYR A 260 -5.02 18.11 7.19
C TYR A 260 -5.04 16.63 7.60
N MET A 261 -4.29 16.24 8.65
CA MET A 261 -4.27 14.88 9.18
C MET A 261 -5.64 14.45 9.73
N ASP A 262 -6.36 15.33 10.43
CA ASP A 262 -7.71 15.03 10.92
C ASP A 262 -8.65 14.68 9.76
N SER A 263 -8.59 15.47 8.67
CA SER A 263 -9.42 15.23 7.49
C SER A 263 -9.01 13.99 6.73
N LEU A 264 -7.69 13.79 6.56
CA LEU A 264 -7.13 12.68 5.79
C LEU A 264 -7.39 11.32 6.46
N LEU A 265 -7.32 11.27 7.80
CA LEU A 265 -7.57 10.06 8.57
C LEU A 265 -9.02 9.94 9.05
N VAL A 266 -9.88 10.92 8.77
CA VAL A 266 -11.25 10.99 9.30
C VAL A 266 -11.23 10.86 10.83
N CYS A 267 -10.41 11.69 11.47
CA CYS A 267 -10.22 11.72 12.92
C CYS A 267 -11.10 12.80 13.55
N ASP A 268 -11.86 12.41 14.57
CA ASP A 268 -12.73 13.25 15.39
C ASP A 268 -12.14 13.55 16.78
N GLN A 269 -10.94 13.05 17.08
CA GLN A 269 -10.33 13.19 18.39
C GLN A 269 -9.69 14.57 18.54
N GLU A 270 -10.15 15.33 19.54
CA GLU A 270 -9.49 16.57 19.94
C GLU A 270 -8.12 16.26 20.56
N LEU A 271 -7.09 16.94 20.05
CA LEU A 271 -5.72 16.82 20.54
C LEU A 271 -5.31 18.08 21.29
N SER A 272 -4.68 17.88 22.44
CA SER A 272 -4.06 18.98 23.17
C SER A 272 -2.98 19.68 22.32
N PRO A 273 -2.77 20.99 22.48
CA PRO A 273 -1.74 21.69 21.71
C PRO A 273 -0.35 21.10 21.94
N GLY A 274 0.42 20.95 20.86
CA GLY A 274 1.78 20.41 20.91
C GLY A 274 2.83 21.50 21.02
N THR A 275 3.86 21.31 21.84
CA THR A 275 5.00 22.22 21.94
C THR A 275 6.13 21.79 21.01
N LEU A 276 6.57 22.70 20.15
CA LEU A 276 7.73 22.55 19.27
C LEU A 276 8.83 23.50 19.72
N TYR A 277 9.96 22.96 20.16
CA TYR A 277 11.19 23.70 20.42
C TYR A 277 12.04 23.81 19.15
N LEU A 278 12.34 25.03 18.73
CA LEU A 278 12.93 25.32 17.42
C LEU A 278 14.20 26.16 17.57
N PHE A 279 15.35 25.62 17.18
CA PHE A 279 16.64 26.30 17.31
C PHE A 279 17.67 25.77 16.32
N GLU A 280 18.79 26.48 16.16
CA GLU A 280 19.79 26.19 15.14
C GLU A 280 21.00 25.43 15.67
N GLY A 281 21.41 24.38 14.95
CA GLY A 281 22.72 23.76 15.09
C GLY A 281 22.86 22.73 16.21
N LYS A 282 23.84 21.84 16.02
CA LYS A 282 24.10 20.67 16.89
C LYS A 282 24.53 21.03 18.32
N LYS A 283 25.23 22.17 18.49
CA LYS A 283 25.66 22.66 19.81
C LYS A 283 24.44 22.97 20.69
N ALA A 284 23.53 23.81 20.18
CA ALA A 284 22.28 24.13 20.86
C ALA A 284 21.45 22.88 21.15
N THR A 285 21.37 21.92 20.21
CA THR A 285 20.74 20.61 20.47
C THR A 285 21.35 19.88 21.65
N SER A 286 22.69 19.83 21.73
CA SER A 286 23.37 19.09 22.78
C SER A 286 23.16 19.73 24.15
N GLU A 287 23.25 21.06 24.23
CA GLU A 287 23.01 21.84 25.45
C GLU A 287 21.55 21.71 25.91
N PHE A 288 20.61 21.90 24.97
CA PHE A 288 19.17 21.74 25.22
C PHE A 288 18.81 20.35 25.72
N ILE A 289 19.25 19.29 25.03
CA ILE A 289 18.97 17.91 25.42
C ILE A 289 19.64 17.56 26.75
N GLN A 290 20.77 18.15 27.09
CA GLN A 290 21.44 17.91 28.38
C GLN A 290 20.72 18.58 29.56
N LEU A 291 20.06 19.72 29.32
CA LEU A 291 19.39 20.50 30.37
C LEU A 291 17.88 20.24 30.47
N TYR A 292 17.26 19.67 29.43
CA TYR A 292 15.81 19.38 29.44
C TYR A 292 15.43 18.43 30.58
N PRO A 293 14.40 18.72 31.40
CA PRO A 293 14.04 17.88 32.54
C PRO A 293 13.50 16.50 32.11
N ASP A 294 13.53 15.53 33.03
CA ASP A 294 12.88 14.23 32.87
C ASP A 294 13.35 13.36 31.68
N LEU A 295 14.51 13.69 31.08
CA LEU A 295 15.16 12.81 30.11
C LEU A 295 16.17 11.90 30.81
N GLU A 296 15.98 10.60 30.63
CA GLU A 296 16.92 9.58 31.06
C GLU A 296 18.28 9.70 30.33
N PRO A 297 19.42 9.39 31.00
CA PRO A 297 20.76 9.51 30.38
C PRO A 297 20.90 8.79 29.04
N ALA A 298 20.34 7.58 28.92
CA ALA A 298 20.36 6.82 27.66
C ALA A 298 19.61 7.55 26.54
N ARG A 299 18.49 8.18 26.86
CA ARG A 299 17.67 8.94 25.92
C ARG A 299 18.37 10.25 25.50
N ARG A 300 19.02 10.95 26.43
CA ARG A 300 19.87 12.13 26.12
C ARG A 300 21.00 11.77 25.14
N LYS A 301 21.71 10.67 25.42
CA LYS A 301 22.81 10.19 24.55
C LYS A 301 22.35 9.90 23.13
N MET A 302 21.15 9.34 22.97
CA MET A 302 20.56 9.06 21.66
C MET A 302 20.12 10.35 20.93
N MET A 303 19.48 11.28 21.64
CA MET A 303 18.82 12.44 21.02
C MET A 303 19.76 13.57 20.57
N LYS A 304 20.95 13.69 21.18
CA LYS A 304 21.90 14.78 20.86
C LYS A 304 22.37 14.81 19.39
N ASP A 305 22.30 13.68 18.70
CA ASP A 305 22.72 13.51 17.31
C ASP A 305 21.53 13.50 16.33
N LEU A 306 20.29 13.62 16.84
CA LEU A 306 19.09 13.66 16.01
C LEU A 306 18.74 15.09 15.61
N LEU A 307 18.21 15.23 14.40
CA LEU A 307 17.68 16.49 13.88
C LEU A 307 16.37 16.88 14.57
N CYS A 308 15.54 15.91 14.93
CA CYS A 308 14.29 16.14 15.64
C CYS A 308 13.98 14.95 16.55
N SER A 309 13.33 15.21 17.68
CA SER A 309 13.04 14.17 18.66
C SER A 309 11.90 14.54 19.60
N TYR A 310 11.17 13.54 20.09
CA TYR A 310 10.21 13.72 21.17
C TYR A 310 10.94 13.94 22.48
N LEU A 311 10.52 14.95 23.24
CA LEU A 311 11.00 15.25 24.58
C LEU A 311 10.03 14.65 25.61
N SER A 312 8.73 14.89 25.42
CA SER A 312 7.64 14.35 26.22
C SER A 312 6.44 13.97 25.32
N HIS A 313 5.30 13.62 25.92
CA HIS A 313 4.08 13.32 25.17
C HIS A 313 3.52 14.53 24.39
N ASN A 314 3.84 15.75 24.85
CA ASN A 314 3.35 17.01 24.31
C ASN A 314 4.46 17.95 23.83
N ALA A 315 5.71 17.50 23.83
CA ALA A 315 6.84 18.32 23.44
C ALA A 315 7.79 17.57 22.51
N ALA A 316 8.26 18.24 21.47
CA ALA A 316 9.31 17.78 20.58
C ALA A 316 10.25 18.95 20.21
N ASN A 317 11.45 18.63 19.74
CA ASN A 317 12.35 19.62 19.16
C ASN A 317 12.58 19.36 17.66
N SER A 318 13.00 20.42 16.95
CA SER A 318 13.60 20.33 15.62
C SER A 318 14.75 21.32 15.52
N SER A 319 15.92 20.81 15.17
CA SER A 319 17.16 21.56 15.08
C SER A 319 18.06 21.05 13.96
N SER A 320 18.44 21.97 13.10
CA SER A 320 19.42 21.82 12.04
C SER A 320 20.04 23.18 11.75
N LYS A 321 21.13 23.24 11.00
CA LYS A 321 21.61 24.48 10.37
C LYS A 321 20.73 24.87 9.18
N GLU A 322 20.19 23.90 8.46
CA GLU A 322 19.39 24.12 7.27
C GLU A 322 17.91 24.37 7.61
N LYS A 323 17.35 25.44 7.03
CA LYS A 323 15.95 25.85 7.26
C LYS A 323 14.94 24.78 6.82
N SER A 324 15.18 24.13 5.68
CA SER A 324 14.31 23.09 5.14
C SER A 324 14.28 21.85 6.04
N GLU A 325 15.44 21.47 6.58
CA GLU A 325 15.57 20.37 7.54
C GLU A 325 14.81 20.65 8.82
N ARG A 326 14.93 21.86 9.39
CA ARG A 326 14.17 22.25 10.59
C ARG A 326 12.66 22.20 10.34
N LEU A 327 12.21 22.68 9.18
CA LEU A 327 10.80 22.65 8.79
C LEU A 327 10.29 21.20 8.69
N ASP A 328 10.98 20.34 7.93
CA ASP A 328 10.60 18.92 7.79
C ASP A 328 10.59 18.23 9.15
N GLY A 329 11.66 18.39 9.95
CA GLY A 329 11.74 17.80 11.28
C GLY A 329 10.57 18.22 12.18
N ALA A 330 10.20 19.51 12.16
CA ALA A 330 9.06 20.01 12.92
C ALA A 330 7.74 19.37 12.47
N LEU A 331 7.48 19.32 11.15
CA LEU A 331 6.26 18.70 10.62
C LEU A 331 6.22 17.20 10.89
N ARG A 332 7.36 16.50 10.79
CA ARG A 332 7.49 15.08 11.11
C ARG A 332 7.16 14.78 12.57
N MET A 333 7.59 15.64 13.50
CA MET A 333 7.21 15.52 14.92
C MET A 333 5.73 15.84 15.15
N THR A 334 5.15 16.77 14.40
CA THR A 334 3.70 17.02 14.42
C THR A 334 2.91 15.79 13.94
N ILE A 335 3.27 15.22 12.79
CA ILE A 335 2.61 14.03 12.20
C ILE A 335 2.74 12.83 13.12
N ALA A 336 3.94 12.52 13.60
CA ALA A 336 4.13 11.37 14.46
C ALA A 336 3.43 11.55 15.83
N ARG A 337 3.19 12.78 16.29
CA ARG A 337 2.43 13.05 17.51
C ARG A 337 0.97 12.78 17.26
N HIS A 338 0.43 13.31 16.16
CA HIS A 338 -0.94 13.03 15.73
C HIS A 338 -1.19 11.52 15.65
N LEU A 339 -0.32 10.78 14.96
CA LEU A 339 -0.40 9.32 14.85
C LEU A 339 -0.35 8.63 16.21
N ALA A 340 0.59 9.00 17.09
CA ALA A 340 0.72 8.39 18.42
C ALA A 340 -0.54 8.57 19.26
N TRP A 341 -1.15 9.75 19.22
CA TRP A 341 -2.34 10.05 20.00
C TRP A 341 -3.62 9.44 19.44
N THR A 342 -3.79 9.48 18.12
CA THR A 342 -5.05 9.06 17.47
C THR A 342 -5.08 7.57 17.16
N THR A 343 -3.92 6.94 17.00
CA THR A 343 -3.81 5.54 16.58
C THR A 343 -3.00 4.66 17.53
N GLY A 344 -2.21 5.25 18.44
CA GLY A 344 -1.24 4.51 19.24
C GLY A 344 -0.02 4.03 18.44
N THR A 345 0.20 4.53 17.21
CA THR A 345 1.36 4.18 16.40
C THR A 345 2.54 5.13 16.65
N TYR A 346 3.76 4.61 16.62
CA TYR A 346 5.00 5.32 16.98
C TYR A 346 6.18 4.59 16.32
N GLY A 347 7.42 4.91 16.69
CA GLY A 347 8.64 4.40 16.04
C GLY A 347 8.73 2.87 15.86
N LYS A 348 8.08 2.06 16.70
CA LYS A 348 8.05 0.58 16.51
C LYS A 348 7.25 0.14 15.29
N HIS A 349 6.36 0.97 14.78
CA HIS A 349 5.60 0.75 13.55
C HIS A 349 6.24 1.57 12.43
N GLY A 350 7.51 1.26 12.12
CA GLY A 350 8.36 2.12 11.29
C GLY A 350 7.72 2.47 9.95
N TRP A 351 7.07 1.52 9.30
CA TRP A 351 6.42 1.75 8.01
C TRP A 351 5.27 2.76 8.07
N ILE A 352 4.52 2.82 9.17
CA ILE A 352 3.45 3.82 9.37
C ILE A 352 4.10 5.18 9.65
N ALA A 353 5.01 5.22 10.62
CA ALA A 353 5.65 6.45 11.05
C ALA A 353 6.41 7.15 9.90
N GLU A 354 7.21 6.40 9.14
CA GLU A 354 7.91 6.92 7.96
C GLU A 354 6.99 7.08 6.76
N GLY A 355 6.15 6.08 6.45
CA GLY A 355 5.32 6.13 5.25
C GLY A 355 4.36 7.32 5.25
N VAL A 356 3.58 7.47 6.33
CA VAL A 356 2.65 8.60 6.51
C VAL A 356 3.44 9.89 6.70
N GLY A 357 4.49 9.86 7.50
CA GLY A 357 5.35 11.02 7.74
C GLY A 357 5.89 11.63 6.44
N ILE A 358 6.45 10.81 5.54
CA ILE A 358 7.00 11.28 4.26
C ILE A 358 5.88 11.76 3.34
N TYR A 359 4.79 10.99 3.24
CA TYR A 359 3.67 11.35 2.39
C TYR A 359 3.11 12.74 2.78
N VAL A 360 2.80 12.95 4.05
CA VAL A 360 2.18 14.20 4.52
C VAL A 360 3.17 15.36 4.47
N THR A 361 4.43 15.17 4.90
CA THR A 361 5.46 16.22 4.77
C THR A 361 5.62 16.65 3.31
N HIS A 362 5.64 15.71 2.35
CA HIS A 362 5.67 16.06 0.94
C HIS A 362 4.47 16.90 0.49
N GLN A 363 3.26 16.54 0.93
CA GLN A 363 2.08 17.33 0.58
C GLN A 363 2.17 18.76 1.12
N MET A 364 2.63 18.93 2.37
CA MET A 364 2.62 20.21 3.11
C MET A 364 3.82 21.13 2.79
N CYS A 365 5.01 20.61 2.49
CA CYS A 365 6.19 21.44 2.24
C CYS A 365 6.98 21.07 0.97
N GLY A 366 6.53 20.07 0.20
CA GLY A 366 7.13 19.68 -1.07
C GLY A 366 8.46 18.93 -0.94
N THR A 367 8.89 18.64 0.28
CA THR A 367 10.16 17.96 0.59
C THR A 367 9.92 16.55 1.11
N ARG A 368 10.93 15.69 0.94
CA ARG A 368 10.91 14.27 1.35
C ARG A 368 12.22 13.89 2.02
N LEU A 369 12.60 14.63 3.06
CA LEU A 369 13.83 14.33 3.78
C LEU A 369 13.66 13.05 4.60
N ILE A 370 14.71 12.23 4.62
CA ILE A 370 14.75 10.95 5.34
C ILE A 370 15.76 11.10 6.47
N PHE A 371 15.35 10.73 7.67
CA PHE A 371 16.16 10.88 8.88
C PHE A 371 16.63 9.55 9.49
N THR A 372 16.35 8.42 8.83
CA THR A 372 16.76 7.10 9.33
C THR A 372 18.26 6.86 9.09
N LYS A 373 18.97 6.43 10.14
CA LYS A 373 20.44 6.29 10.15
C LYS A 373 20.94 5.36 9.04
N ASP A 374 20.37 4.17 8.94
CA ASP A 374 20.72 3.17 7.92
C ASP A 374 20.41 3.67 6.48
N ALA A 375 19.39 4.54 6.32
CA ALA A 375 19.13 5.18 5.04
C ALA A 375 20.14 6.30 4.73
N SER A 376 20.72 6.97 5.72
CA SER A 376 21.71 8.02 5.49
C SER A 376 23.13 7.49 5.24
N GLU A 377 23.53 6.41 5.90
CA GLU A 377 24.92 5.92 5.91
C GLU A 377 25.31 5.06 4.69
N GLY A 378 24.33 4.54 3.93
CA GLY A 378 24.60 3.66 2.78
C GLY A 378 25.16 4.30 1.49
N SER A 379 25.39 5.62 1.40
CA SER A 379 25.76 6.30 0.12
C SER A 379 27.16 6.90 0.02
N ALA A 380 28.08 6.64 0.95
CA ALA A 380 29.38 7.32 0.88
C ALA A 380 30.35 6.74 -0.17
N ALA A 381 30.09 5.56 -0.76
CA ALA A 381 31.10 4.85 -1.57
C ALA A 381 30.69 4.32 -2.96
N SER A 382 29.44 4.49 -3.41
CA SER A 382 29.05 4.08 -4.77
C SER A 382 28.83 5.30 -5.66
N GLN A 383 29.89 5.73 -6.36
CA GLN A 383 29.79 6.64 -7.52
C GLN A 383 29.15 5.95 -8.75
N GLY A 384 28.08 5.18 -8.54
CA GLY A 384 27.41 4.42 -9.59
C GLY A 384 25.93 4.42 -9.35
N ALA A 385 25.19 4.98 -10.33
CA ALA A 385 23.83 4.69 -10.78
C ALA A 385 22.77 4.07 -9.84
N ASP A 386 22.88 4.16 -8.50
CA ASP A 386 21.87 3.65 -7.58
C ASP A 386 20.57 4.44 -7.82
N PRO A 387 19.48 3.78 -8.29
CA PRO A 387 18.21 4.45 -8.50
C PRO A 387 17.71 5.18 -7.25
N LEU A 388 18.12 4.75 -6.05
CA LEU A 388 17.73 5.34 -4.78
C LEU A 388 18.43 6.67 -4.48
N ASP A 389 19.57 6.98 -5.10
CA ASP A 389 20.17 8.32 -4.97
C ASP A 389 19.27 9.41 -5.57
N ARG A 390 18.35 9.03 -6.47
CA ARG A 390 17.32 9.94 -6.99
C ARG A 390 16.37 10.40 -5.89
N MET A 391 16.18 9.67 -4.80
CA MET A 391 15.27 10.05 -3.71
C MET A 391 15.61 11.42 -3.10
N LYS A 392 16.89 11.81 -3.15
CA LYS A 392 17.39 13.11 -2.66
C LYS A 392 17.02 14.28 -3.56
N ARG A 393 16.53 14.02 -4.79
CA ARG A 393 16.17 15.07 -5.75
C ARG A 393 14.78 15.62 -5.41
N PRO A 394 14.59 16.95 -5.31
CA PRO A 394 13.29 17.54 -4.96
C PRO A 394 12.12 17.11 -5.86
N LYS A 395 12.37 16.87 -7.14
CA LYS A 395 11.37 16.46 -8.14
C LYS A 395 11.34 14.97 -8.43
N ALA A 396 11.90 14.14 -7.53
CA ALA A 396 11.88 12.70 -7.73
C ALA A 396 10.44 12.16 -7.64
N ASP A 397 10.07 11.34 -8.62
CA ASP A 397 8.83 10.58 -8.56
C ASP A 397 9.05 9.34 -7.67
N TRP A 398 8.69 9.49 -6.40
CA TRP A 398 8.84 8.44 -5.40
C TRP A 398 7.93 7.23 -5.65
N LEU A 399 6.78 7.42 -6.31
CA LEU A 399 5.87 6.33 -6.65
C LEU A 399 6.45 5.47 -7.76
N ALA A 400 7.03 6.11 -8.80
CA ALA A 400 7.77 5.39 -9.83
C ALA A 400 9.01 4.67 -9.26
N LEU A 401 9.75 5.31 -8.35
CA LEU A 401 10.89 4.68 -7.67
C LEU A 401 10.44 3.47 -6.84
N ALA A 402 9.37 3.61 -6.05
CA ALA A 402 8.82 2.51 -5.26
C ALA A 402 8.39 1.34 -6.17
N ARG A 403 7.74 1.61 -7.32
CA ARG A 403 7.39 0.59 -8.30
C ARG A 403 8.63 -0.16 -8.79
N THR A 404 9.65 0.55 -9.26
CA THR A 404 10.90 -0.07 -9.73
C THR A 404 11.58 -0.90 -8.65
N THR A 405 11.61 -0.42 -7.41
CA THR A 405 12.13 -1.17 -6.25
C THR A 405 11.30 -2.43 -5.96
N MET A 406 9.98 -2.35 -6.09
CA MET A 406 9.08 -3.48 -5.84
C MET A 406 9.11 -4.56 -6.93
N GLU A 407 9.43 -4.19 -8.17
CA GLU A 407 9.56 -5.11 -9.31
C GLU A 407 10.98 -5.69 -9.48
N GLY A 408 11.99 -5.03 -8.88
CA GLY A 408 13.38 -5.42 -9.01
C GLY A 408 13.73 -6.75 -8.32
N LYS A 409 14.86 -7.36 -8.74
CA LYS A 409 15.38 -8.61 -8.17
C LYS A 409 15.63 -8.53 -6.65
N LYS A 410 16.00 -7.34 -6.15
CA LYS A 410 16.25 -7.06 -4.73
C LYS A 410 15.03 -6.44 -4.04
N SER A 411 13.82 -6.80 -4.47
CA SER A 411 12.62 -6.22 -3.91
C SER A 411 12.45 -6.58 -2.42
N PRO A 412 12.15 -5.62 -1.53
CA PRO A 412 11.98 -5.91 -0.12
C PRO A 412 10.82 -6.89 0.12
N ASN A 413 10.97 -7.68 1.19
CA ASN A 413 9.91 -8.54 1.68
C ASN A 413 8.95 -7.68 2.51
N LEU A 414 7.76 -7.43 1.96
CA LEU A 414 6.76 -6.55 2.58
C LEU A 414 6.39 -7.00 4.00
N GLY A 415 6.31 -8.32 4.27
CA GLY A 415 6.03 -8.83 5.61
C GLY A 415 7.10 -8.43 6.64
N PHE A 416 8.38 -8.47 6.27
CA PHE A 416 9.46 -8.00 7.13
C PHE A 416 9.46 -6.48 7.28
N THR A 417 9.24 -5.72 6.20
CA THR A 417 9.13 -4.26 6.24
C THR A 417 8.05 -3.82 7.23
N LEU A 418 6.89 -4.47 7.21
CA LEU A 418 5.74 -4.18 8.09
C LEU A 418 6.01 -4.41 9.58
N GLY A 419 7.03 -5.20 9.93
CA GLY A 419 7.41 -5.52 11.32
C GLY A 419 8.63 -4.75 11.85
N ARG A 420 9.26 -3.89 11.03
CA ARG A 420 10.47 -3.16 11.42
C ARG A 420 10.16 -1.89 12.21
N ASP A 421 11.02 -1.62 13.19
CA ASP A 421 11.14 -0.31 13.84
C ASP A 421 11.72 0.70 12.84
N VAL A 422 11.39 1.98 13.01
CA VAL A 422 11.89 3.08 12.19
C VAL A 422 13.41 3.06 12.01
N ASN A 423 14.15 2.70 13.06
CA ASN A 423 15.62 2.67 13.03
C ASN A 423 16.21 1.47 12.27
N LYS A 424 15.38 0.52 11.83
CA LYS A 424 15.78 -0.70 11.08
C LYS A 424 15.29 -0.69 9.63
N LEU A 425 14.66 0.39 9.19
CA LEU A 425 14.20 0.52 7.82
C LEU A 425 15.37 0.88 6.90
N THR A 426 15.50 0.15 5.80
CA THR A 426 16.39 0.55 4.70
C THR A 426 15.73 1.63 3.85
N ARG A 427 16.46 2.18 2.86
CA ARG A 427 15.91 3.13 1.88
C ARG A 427 14.74 2.53 1.10
N GLU A 428 14.86 1.27 0.70
CA GLU A 428 13.82 0.53 -0.01
C GLU A 428 12.59 0.35 0.87
N ASP A 429 12.78 0.02 2.15
CA ASP A 429 11.68 -0.09 3.11
C ASP A 429 10.94 1.25 3.24
N VAL A 430 11.68 2.37 3.31
CA VAL A 430 11.10 3.72 3.39
C VAL A 430 10.29 4.06 2.13
N LEU A 431 10.80 3.77 0.93
CA LEU A 431 10.05 3.96 -0.31
C LEU A 431 8.76 3.15 -0.34
N VAL A 432 8.84 1.86 -0.03
CA VAL A 432 7.67 0.97 -0.02
C VAL A 432 6.67 1.38 1.05
N SER A 433 7.15 1.85 2.21
CA SER A 433 6.30 2.39 3.28
C SER A 433 5.55 3.63 2.83
N SER A 434 6.21 4.56 2.13
CA SER A 434 5.57 5.76 1.58
C SER A 434 4.54 5.42 0.50
N ALA A 435 4.85 4.47 -0.40
CA ALA A 435 3.90 3.99 -1.40
C ALA A 435 2.68 3.31 -0.76
N LEU A 436 2.89 2.47 0.26
CA LEU A 436 1.82 1.81 0.99
C LEU A 436 0.95 2.81 1.76
N ALA A 437 1.56 3.81 2.42
CA ALA A 437 0.81 4.87 3.07
C ALA A 437 -0.04 5.65 2.05
N SER A 438 0.52 6.00 0.89
CA SER A 438 -0.21 6.69 -0.18
C SER A 438 -1.40 5.83 -0.67
N TYR A 439 -1.19 4.53 -0.90
CA TYR A 439 -2.25 3.59 -1.26
C TYR A 439 -3.39 3.56 -0.23
N LEU A 440 -3.06 3.50 1.06
CA LEU A 440 -4.07 3.48 2.13
C LEU A 440 -4.81 4.81 2.28
N LEU A 441 -4.12 5.93 2.07
CA LEU A 441 -4.65 7.27 2.29
C LEU A 441 -5.43 7.82 1.08
N GLU A 442 -5.08 7.39 -0.13
CA GLU A 442 -5.69 7.88 -1.37
C GLU A 442 -6.52 6.81 -2.10
N GLY A 443 -6.10 5.54 -2.04
CA GLY A 443 -6.73 4.46 -2.80
C GLY A 443 -7.79 3.68 -2.02
N CYS A 444 -7.69 3.58 -0.71
CA CYS A 444 -8.71 2.91 0.10
C CYS A 444 -9.90 3.83 0.40
N GLU A 445 -11.03 3.23 0.81
CA GLU A 445 -12.20 3.98 1.27
C GLU A 445 -11.84 4.86 2.50
N PRO A 446 -12.48 6.03 2.67
CA PRO A 446 -12.26 6.90 3.81
C PRO A 446 -12.36 6.15 5.16
N GLY A 447 -11.42 6.42 6.06
CA GLY A 447 -11.36 5.81 7.39
C GLY A 447 -10.73 4.41 7.45
N VAL A 448 -10.51 3.72 6.32
CA VAL A 448 -9.80 2.41 6.30
C VAL A 448 -8.39 2.54 6.91
N ALA A 449 -7.62 3.54 6.50
CA ALA A 449 -6.28 3.79 7.03
C ALA A 449 -6.29 3.98 8.55
N MET A 450 -7.23 4.78 9.07
CA MET A 450 -7.38 5.02 10.51
C MET A 450 -7.72 3.74 11.28
N ARG A 451 -8.64 2.91 10.78
CA ARG A 451 -8.96 1.62 11.41
C ARG A 451 -7.74 0.71 11.47
N ILE A 452 -7.02 0.56 10.36
CA ILE A 452 -5.78 -0.23 10.29
C ILE A 452 -4.76 0.29 11.30
N PHE A 453 -4.48 1.60 11.30
CA PHE A 453 -3.48 2.18 12.18
C PHE A 453 -3.86 2.05 13.66
N LYS A 454 -5.13 2.28 14.04
CA LYS A 454 -5.62 2.06 15.42
C LYS A 454 -5.44 0.61 15.86
N ARG A 455 -5.83 -0.36 15.03
CA ARG A 455 -5.71 -1.79 15.35
C ARG A 455 -4.25 -2.22 15.56
N ILE A 456 -3.33 -1.68 14.75
CA ILE A 456 -1.88 -1.91 14.89
C ILE A 456 -1.33 -1.22 16.15
N GLY A 457 -1.62 0.06 16.35
CA GLY A 457 -1.03 0.84 17.44
C GLY A 457 -1.45 0.38 18.84
N HIS A 458 -2.68 -0.14 18.99
CA HIS A 458 -3.13 -0.77 20.22
C HIS A 458 -2.57 -2.19 20.46
N ARG A 459 -1.63 -2.64 19.62
CA ARG A 459 -0.83 -3.89 19.76
C ARG A 459 -1.64 -5.16 19.95
N LYS A 460 -2.86 -5.20 19.44
CA LYS A 460 -3.68 -6.41 19.49
C LYS A 460 -3.16 -7.45 18.51
N LEU A 461 -2.65 -7.03 17.35
CA LEU A 461 -2.21 -7.87 16.25
C LEU A 461 -0.98 -7.25 15.54
N GLY A 462 -0.20 -8.06 14.82
CA GLY A 462 0.90 -7.57 14.00
C GLY A 462 0.42 -6.86 12.74
N SER A 463 1.20 -5.90 12.21
CA SER A 463 0.86 -5.10 11.01
C SER A 463 0.38 -5.95 9.82
N ALA A 464 1.08 -7.05 9.52
CA ALA A 464 0.75 -7.93 8.39
C ALA A 464 -0.62 -8.59 8.57
N GLN A 465 -0.93 -9.06 9.78
CA GLN A 465 -2.22 -9.68 10.08
C GLN A 465 -3.37 -8.67 10.01
N VAL A 466 -3.19 -7.46 10.56
CA VAL A 466 -4.22 -6.41 10.48
C VAL A 466 -4.52 -6.04 9.02
N LEU A 467 -3.48 -5.89 8.20
CA LEU A 467 -3.66 -5.59 6.78
C LEU A 467 -4.36 -6.73 6.04
N GLU A 468 -4.03 -7.98 6.36
CA GLU A 468 -4.70 -9.15 5.76
C GLU A 468 -6.18 -9.21 6.13
N GLU A 469 -6.52 -8.95 7.40
CA GLU A 469 -7.91 -8.93 7.87
C GLU A 469 -8.71 -7.74 7.33
N GLU A 470 -8.13 -6.53 7.26
CA GLU A 470 -8.84 -5.32 6.80
C GLU A 470 -8.93 -5.22 5.27
N LEU A 471 -7.94 -5.74 4.54
CA LEU A 471 -7.89 -5.63 3.07
C LEU A 471 -8.24 -6.95 2.37
N GLY A 472 -8.28 -8.08 3.09
CA GLY A 472 -8.41 -9.41 2.49
C GLY A 472 -7.14 -9.83 1.71
N LEU A 473 -6.00 -9.21 1.99
CA LEU A 473 -4.75 -9.40 1.22
C LEU A 473 -3.57 -9.73 2.14
N ASN A 474 -3.07 -10.96 2.04
CA ASN A 474 -1.79 -11.30 2.67
C ASN A 474 -0.62 -10.48 2.07
N PRO A 475 0.56 -10.43 2.72
CA PRO A 475 1.64 -9.55 2.26
C PRO A 475 2.11 -9.78 0.82
N PRO A 476 2.25 -11.01 0.30
CA PRO A 476 2.53 -11.23 -1.12
C PRO A 476 1.44 -10.71 -2.07
N ALA A 477 0.16 -10.90 -1.74
CA ALA A 477 -0.96 -10.40 -2.53
C ALA A 477 -1.05 -8.86 -2.49
N LEU A 478 -0.89 -8.27 -1.30
CA LEU A 478 -0.84 -6.82 -1.12
C LEU A 478 0.32 -6.20 -1.92
N LYS A 479 1.50 -6.84 -1.94
CA LYS A 479 2.63 -6.40 -2.77
C LYS A 479 2.25 -6.37 -4.26
N ARG A 480 1.63 -7.42 -4.79
CA ARG A 480 1.18 -7.47 -6.20
C ARG A 480 0.12 -6.41 -6.50
N ARG A 481 -0.85 -6.25 -5.60
CA ARG A 481 -1.90 -5.22 -5.69
C ARG A 481 -1.30 -3.82 -5.73
N LEU A 482 -0.35 -3.54 -4.83
CA LEU A 482 0.34 -2.25 -4.75
C LEU A 482 1.19 -1.96 -5.99
N ILE A 483 1.91 -2.95 -6.54
CA ILE A 483 2.65 -2.79 -7.81
C ILE A 483 1.69 -2.43 -8.96
N ARG A 484 0.55 -3.11 -9.05
CA ARG A 484 -0.47 -2.81 -10.06
C ARG A 484 -1.04 -1.40 -9.88
N TRP A 485 -1.42 -1.04 -8.66
CA TRP A 485 -1.89 0.30 -8.32
C TRP A 485 -0.87 1.37 -8.77
N LEU A 486 0.41 1.21 -8.41
CA LEU A 486 1.49 2.12 -8.82
C LEU A 486 1.65 2.23 -10.36
N LYS A 487 1.41 1.15 -11.11
CA LYS A 487 1.41 1.19 -12.59
C LYS A 487 0.23 1.98 -13.15
N GLU A 488 -0.92 1.86 -12.52
CA GLU A 488 -2.15 2.48 -12.97
C GLU A 488 -2.18 3.98 -12.68
N ILE A 489 -1.67 4.41 -11.52
CA ILE A 489 -1.65 5.84 -11.13
C ILE A 489 -0.42 6.61 -11.62
N GLY A 490 0.67 5.91 -11.97
CA GLY A 490 1.95 6.51 -12.36
C GLY A 490 2.12 6.69 -13.87
N LYS A 491 1.04 6.93 -14.61
CA LYS A 491 1.05 7.15 -16.06
C LYS A 491 1.14 8.63 -16.44
#